data_AF-A0A127SZB0-F1
#
_entry.id   AF-A0A127SZB0-F1
#
_cell.length_a   1.000
_cell.length_b   1.000
_cell.length_c   1.000
_cell.angle_alpha   90.00
_cell.angle_beta   90.00
_cell.angle_gamma   90.00
#
_symmetry.space_group_name_H-M   'P 1'
#
loop_
_entity.id
_entity.type
_entity.pdbx_description
1 polymer ?
#
loop_
_entity_poly.entity_id
_entity_poly.type
_entity_poly.pdbx_seq_one_letter_code
_entity_poly.pdbx_strand_id
1 'polypeptide(L)'
;MEACKRLNMPVEKYLVAKEYCNEVSALYAMSEFFCIPAVELDMLDIDKELFDKFSFDFMKKHKVVPVCRDKKGTLLLAVGRPLDRRY
;
A
#
# COMPACT_ATOMS: atom_id res chain seq x y z
N MET A 1 -5.87 21.99 -2.89
CA MET A 1 -5.87 21.36 -1.55
C MET A 1 -7.21 21.49 -0.82
N GLU A 2 -7.93 22.61 -0.92
CA GLU A 2 -9.23 22.79 -0.23
C GLU A 2 -10.30 21.78 -0.66
N ALA A 3 -10.37 21.44 -1.95
CA ALA A 3 -11.31 20.43 -2.45
C ALA A 3 -11.11 19.04 -1.80
N CYS A 4 -9.87 18.61 -1.63
CA CYS A 4 -9.53 17.32 -1.00
C CYS A 4 -9.87 17.31 0.50
N LYS A 5 -9.64 18.45 1.20
CA LYS A 5 -10.05 18.64 2.60
C LYS A 5 -11.57 18.57 2.74
N ARG A 6 -12.32 19.24 1.86
CA ARG A 6 -13.79 19.23 1.85
C ARG A 6 -14.36 17.83 1.60
N LEU A 7 -13.73 17.06 0.73
CA LEU A 7 -14.18 15.71 0.35
C LEU A 7 -13.63 14.61 1.28
N ASN A 8 -12.81 14.95 2.28
CA ASN A 8 -12.09 14.02 3.14
C ASN A 8 -11.38 12.90 2.34
N MET A 9 -10.78 13.29 1.22
CA MET A 9 -10.19 12.39 0.23
C MET A 9 -8.70 12.69 0.07
N PRO A 10 -7.84 11.66 0.07
CA PRO A 10 -6.44 11.81 -0.30
C PRO A 10 -6.27 12.40 -1.71
N VAL A 11 -5.17 13.12 -1.95
CA VAL A 11 -4.93 13.86 -3.19
C VAL A 11 -4.89 12.93 -4.40
N GLU A 12 -4.20 11.79 -4.29
CA GLU A 12 -4.07 10.81 -5.35
C GLU A 12 -5.44 10.27 -5.80
N LYS A 13 -6.35 10.01 -4.86
CA LYS A 13 -7.72 9.57 -5.19
C LYS A 13 -8.53 10.66 -5.85
N TYR A 14 -8.34 11.91 -5.43
CA TYR A 14 -9.03 13.04 -6.04
C TYR A 14 -8.60 13.23 -7.50
N LEU A 15 -7.30 13.10 -7.79
CA LEU A 15 -6.77 13.24 -9.13
C LEU A 15 -7.26 12.12 -10.06
N VAL A 16 -7.28 10.87 -9.57
CA VAL A 16 -7.85 9.73 -10.31
C VAL A 16 -9.35 9.93 -10.56
N ALA A 17 -10.12 10.35 -9.55
CA ALA A 17 -11.56 10.57 -9.68
C ALA A 17 -11.93 11.75 -10.61
N LYS A 18 -10.98 12.64 -10.87
CA LYS A 18 -11.11 13.75 -11.84
C LYS A 18 -10.48 13.44 -13.19
N GLU A 19 -10.04 12.20 -13.39
CA GLU A 19 -9.42 11.72 -14.63
C GLU A 19 -8.16 12.51 -15.02
N TYR A 20 -7.51 13.18 -14.04
CA TYR A 20 -6.24 13.86 -14.25
C TYR A 20 -5.06 12.90 -14.30
N CYS A 21 -5.21 11.71 -13.73
CA CYS A 21 -4.26 10.60 -13.84
C CYS A 21 -5.00 9.26 -13.72
N ASN A 22 -4.33 8.17 -14.05
CA ASN A 22 -4.85 6.81 -13.82
C ASN A 22 -4.20 6.18 -12.58
N GLU A 23 -4.75 5.06 -12.11
CA GLU A 23 -4.28 4.38 -10.90
C GLU A 23 -2.80 3.97 -10.97
N VAL A 24 -2.33 3.56 -12.16
CA VAL A 24 -0.94 3.13 -12.38
C VAL A 24 0.03 4.30 -12.23
N SER A 25 -0.22 5.41 -12.93
CA SER A 25 0.59 6.63 -12.83
C SER A 25 0.58 7.23 -11.42
N ALA A 26 -0.57 7.17 -10.74
CA ALA A 26 -0.66 7.59 -9.34
C ALA A 26 0.17 6.68 -8.42
N LEU A 27 0.13 5.36 -8.61
CA LEU A 27 0.93 4.41 -7.83
C LEU A 27 2.42 4.67 -7.97
N TYR A 28 2.93 4.85 -9.20
CA TYR A 28 4.35 5.13 -9.43
C TYR A 28 4.79 6.47 -8.80
N ALA A 29 3.97 7.52 -8.95
CA ALA A 29 4.26 8.81 -8.32
C ALA A 29 4.31 8.70 -6.78
N MET A 30 3.40 7.91 -6.18
CA MET A 30 3.40 7.67 -4.74
C MET A 30 4.58 6.80 -4.28
N SER A 31 4.97 5.81 -5.08
CA SER A 31 6.16 4.97 -4.87
C SER A 31 7.43 5.82 -4.80
N GLU A 32 7.60 6.74 -5.76
CA GLU A 32 8.71 7.68 -5.77
C GLU A 32 8.66 8.63 -4.57
N PHE A 33 7.50 9.22 -4.28
CA PHE A 33 7.32 10.14 -3.16
C PHE A 33 7.65 9.50 -1.79
N PHE A 34 7.29 8.23 -1.59
CA PHE A 34 7.56 7.52 -0.33
C PHE A 34 8.89 6.77 -0.30
N CYS A 35 9.63 6.74 -1.40
CA CYS A 35 10.80 5.88 -1.56
C CYS A 35 10.49 4.39 -1.28
N ILE A 36 9.32 3.92 -1.72
CA ILE A 36 8.87 2.53 -1.58
C ILE A 36 8.64 1.96 -2.98
N PRO A 37 9.23 0.83 -3.38
CA PRO A 37 9.04 0.28 -4.72
C PRO A 37 7.58 -0.14 -4.95
N ALA A 38 7.00 0.32 -6.06
CA ALA A 38 5.75 -0.22 -6.59
C ALA A 38 6.00 -1.58 -7.25
N VAL A 39 5.20 -2.59 -6.89
CA VAL A 39 5.25 -3.94 -7.45
C VAL A 39 3.85 -4.54 -7.46
N GLU A 40 3.56 -5.37 -8.46
CA GLU A 40 2.34 -6.17 -8.47
C GLU A 40 2.51 -7.35 -7.50
N LEU A 41 1.49 -7.60 -6.67
CA LEU A 41 1.60 -8.54 -5.55
C LEU A 41 1.85 -9.99 -6.01
N ASP A 42 1.32 -10.34 -7.17
CA ASP A 42 1.48 -11.65 -7.82
C ASP A 42 2.90 -11.91 -8.33
N MET A 43 3.73 -10.88 -8.48
CA MET A 43 5.15 -11.03 -8.80
C MET A 43 6.01 -11.39 -7.58
N LEU A 44 5.45 -11.34 -6.37
CA LEU A 44 6.17 -11.64 -5.13
C LEU A 44 6.02 -13.10 -4.73
N ASP A 45 7.14 -13.73 -4.35
CA ASP A 45 7.15 -15.05 -3.73
C ASP A 45 6.84 -14.91 -2.22
N ILE A 46 5.57 -15.08 -1.86
CA ILE A 46 5.07 -14.89 -0.50
C ILE A 46 5.32 -16.16 0.32
N ASP A 47 6.04 -16.02 1.42
CA ASP A 47 6.25 -17.08 2.41
C ASP A 47 4.90 -17.45 3.07
N LYS A 48 4.37 -18.62 2.73
CA LYS A 48 3.09 -19.12 3.23
C LYS A 48 3.10 -19.34 4.75
N GLU A 49 4.19 -19.85 5.31
CA GLU A 49 4.28 -20.07 6.76
C GLU A 49 4.30 -18.76 7.53
N LEU A 50 4.85 -17.70 6.93
CA LEU A 50 4.78 -16.36 7.48
C LEU A 50 3.38 -15.77 7.30
N PHE A 51 2.78 -15.92 6.13
CA PHE A 51 1.43 -15.42 5.81
C PHE A 51 0.38 -15.98 6.78
N ASP A 52 0.42 -17.28 7.06
CA ASP A 52 -0.54 -17.97 7.94
C ASP A 52 -0.44 -17.55 9.41
N LYS A 53 0.63 -16.85 9.81
CA LYS A 53 0.77 -16.27 11.17
C LYS A 53 -0.01 -14.98 11.35
N PHE A 54 -0.45 -14.34 10.27
CA PHE A 54 -1.24 -13.12 10.32
C PHE A 54 -2.71 -13.43 10.05
N SER A 55 -3.62 -12.80 10.81
CA SER A 55 -5.03 -12.96 10.51
C SER A 55 -5.39 -12.23 9.21
N PHE A 56 -6.23 -12.85 8.39
CA PHE A 56 -6.73 -12.24 7.17
C PHE A 56 -7.44 -10.90 7.45
N ASP A 57 -8.21 -10.82 8.54
CA ASP A 57 -8.90 -9.60 8.94
C ASP A 57 -7.93 -8.47 9.26
N PHE A 58 -6.82 -8.76 9.93
CA PHE A 58 -5.77 -7.79 10.18
C PHE A 58 -5.16 -7.28 8.88
N MET A 59 -4.72 -8.18 8.00
CA MET A 59 -4.13 -7.84 6.70
C MET A 59 -5.10 -7.02 5.84
N LYS A 60 -6.38 -7.40 5.80
CA LYS A 60 -7.43 -6.71 5.04
C LYS A 60 -7.75 -5.33 5.60
N LYS A 61 -7.80 -5.18 6.93
CA LYS A 61 -8.06 -3.90 7.61
C LYS A 61 -6.93 -2.91 7.34
N HIS A 62 -5.69 -3.36 7.51
CA HIS A 62 -4.50 -2.51 7.40
C HIS A 62 -3.94 -2.39 5.98
N LYS A 63 -4.45 -3.17 5.02
CA LYS A 63 -3.97 -3.21 3.63
C LYS A 63 -2.49 -3.57 3.54
N VAL A 64 -2.09 -4.60 4.27
CA VAL A 64 -0.71 -5.10 4.32
C VAL A 64 -0.64 -6.58 4.04
N VAL A 65 0.44 -7.02 3.41
CA VAL A 65 0.75 -8.43 3.16
C VAL A 65 2.21 -8.70 3.54
N PRO A 66 2.49 -9.60 4.49
CA PRO A 66 3.86 -10.01 4.80
C PRO A 66 4.41 -10.83 3.63
N VAL A 67 5.59 -10.48 3.14
CA VAL A 67 6.21 -11.14 1.98
C VAL A 67 7.18 -12.20 2.46
N CYS A 68 8.22 -11.79 3.20
CA CYS A 68 9.21 -12.70 3.76
C CYS A 68 9.88 -12.07 5.00
N ARG A 69 10.56 -12.91 5.79
CA ARG A 69 11.37 -12.47 6.92
C ARG A 69 12.80 -12.95 6.74
N ASP A 70 13.76 -12.04 6.85
CA ASP A 70 15.17 -12.40 6.74
C ASP A 70 15.70 -13.09 8.02
N LYS A 71 16.94 -13.63 7.94
CA LYS A 71 17.60 -14.29 9.07
C LYS A 71 17.91 -13.35 10.25
N LYS A 72 17.95 -12.04 10.02
CA LYS A 72 18.17 -11.01 11.05
C LYS A 72 16.85 -10.60 11.73
N GLY A 73 15.73 -11.11 11.23
CA GLY A 73 14.40 -10.85 11.74
C GLY A 73 13.68 -9.67 11.06
N THR A 74 14.26 -9.06 10.03
CA THR A 74 13.65 -7.98 9.23
C THR A 74 12.48 -8.53 8.44
N LEU A 75 11.31 -7.88 8.53
CA LEU A 75 10.10 -8.25 7.81
C LEU A 75 9.94 -7.36 6.57
N LEU A 76 9.85 -7.99 5.40
CA LEU A 76 9.41 -7.32 4.18
C LEU A 76 7.88 -7.32 4.13
N LEU A 77 7.28 -6.13 3.98
CA LEU A 77 5.83 -5.93 4.01
C LEU A 77 5.41 -5.18 2.75
N ALA A 78 4.49 -5.76 1.97
CA ALA A 78 3.79 -5.04 0.92
C ALA A 78 2.65 -4.23 1.55
N VAL A 79 2.56 -2.95 1.20
CA VAL A 79 1.62 -2.00 1.83
C VAL A 79 0.82 -1.27 0.76
N GLY A 80 -0.50 -1.41 0.78
CA GLY A 80 -1.38 -0.72 -0.16
C GLY A 80 -1.64 0.75 0.20
N ARG A 81 -1.46 1.15 1.48
CA ARG A 81 -1.59 2.54 1.94
C ARG A 81 -0.57 2.90 3.03
N PRO A 82 0.64 3.34 2.64
CA PRO A 82 1.73 3.61 3.59
C PRO A 82 1.42 4.67 4.67
N LEU A 83 0.52 5.62 4.40
CA LEU A 83 0.17 6.71 5.32
C LEU A 83 -1.18 6.56 6.03
N ASP A 84 -1.85 5.41 5.95
CA ASP A 84 -3.15 5.25 6.60
C ASP A 84 -2.98 5.12 8.13
N ARG A 85 -3.12 6.24 8.85
CA ARG A 85 -3.00 6.32 10.31
C ARG A 85 -4.33 6.10 11.05
N ARG A 86 -5.37 5.63 10.36
CA ARG A 86 -6.69 5.37 10.96
C ARG A 86 -6.61 4.07 11.78
N TYR A 87 -6.30 4.20 13.07
CA TYR A 87 -6.37 3.12 14.06
C TYR A 87 -7.74 3.07 14.71
#